data_AF-A0A1X1D344-F1
#
_entry.id   AF-A0A1X1D344-F1
#
_cell.length_a   1.000
_cell.length_b   1.000
_cell.length_c   1.000
_cell.angle_alpha   90.00
_cell.angle_beta   90.00
_cell.angle_gamma   90.00
#
_symmetry.space_group_name_H-M   'P 1'
#
loop_
_entity.id
_entity.type
_entity.pdbx_description
1 polymer ?
#
loop_
_entity_poly.entity_id
_entity_poly.type
_entity_poly.pdbx_seq_one_letter_code
_entity_poly.pdbx_strand_id
1 'polypeptide(L)'
;MEGDMIWANNVDFKNNWIKENEIGGGGQGEAWKVSSKKDGRFAFLKIIKSKKDKERRARFFREATIYDTMDSDKIPKLIESNAHQHNDMSFTPYIVTEFITGDTLDKWCEKNPHTDLSLAIGITNGIAEVVSQCHKSGIVHRDIKPQNIILKDENPLKPCLLDFGLNYHEMTELNFSTLDQQEVGNRFLRLPELAAGSLNKQDPRSDISFTAGILFYLITGNHPDLLMDDDGAMPHQRKKFASSFSAIPAQQRTKLLSFFDNCFSYRTENRYKDTEIFINRLNQILQSEDISMSEEDDYEKINQLLSEPSESFRTQKFTALEGAFNKVRDVLHSMASRMPHLILSPRSPEYDDNSCTAKCTWKKKGADDAFVMTIVKIALTGSEFVFSISGNEIYRTEFKNPVWDQEFENAISKNILPKIISALNNPYLHIPELEYFQEIQPFTQFSDAKHEAESRNKKIITFVYDNSKKNRGDLNRVLMYFLQNAKTRELMNENFTTALVPIEDFSNYSQCLEAESMETARWVLLDRSLNFIDQKVIYANSEEAEKIMENLTHKFKEPFFSED
;
A
#
# COMPACT_ATOMS: atom_id res chain seq x y z
N MET A 1 13.43 46.38 -4.05
CA MET A 1 14.36 45.33 -3.59
C MET A 1 14.30 44.25 -4.65
N GLU A 2 15.31 44.20 -5.52
CA GLU A 2 15.46 43.09 -6.47
C GLU A 2 15.58 41.82 -5.63
N GLY A 3 14.64 40.89 -5.81
CA GLY A 3 14.75 39.58 -5.17
C GLY A 3 15.92 38.86 -5.80
N ASP A 4 16.97 38.58 -5.00
CA ASP A 4 18.08 37.73 -5.43
C ASP A 4 17.48 36.42 -5.97
N MET A 5 17.69 36.14 -7.26
CA MET A 5 17.11 34.98 -7.94
C MET A 5 17.75 33.70 -7.37
N ILE A 6 16.99 32.90 -6.62
CA ILE A 6 17.46 31.63 -6.01
C ILE A 6 17.95 30.66 -7.10
N TRP A 7 17.28 30.66 -8.27
CA TRP A 7 17.65 29.87 -9.42
C TRP A 7 18.54 30.68 -10.38
N ALA A 8 19.84 30.36 -10.41
CA ALA A 8 20.85 31.07 -11.19
C ALA A 8 20.96 30.50 -12.62
N ASN A 9 20.75 31.34 -13.64
CA ASN A 9 20.87 30.95 -15.04
C ASN A 9 22.32 31.12 -15.55
N ASN A 10 22.95 30.04 -16.02
CA ASN A 10 24.28 30.06 -16.68
C ASN A 10 25.43 30.67 -15.85
N VAL A 11 25.33 30.65 -14.52
CA VAL A 11 26.37 31.19 -13.63
C VAL A 11 27.19 30.03 -13.07
N ASP A 12 28.53 30.09 -13.21
CA ASP A 12 29.43 29.23 -12.43
C ASP A 12 29.40 29.74 -10.99
N PHE A 13 29.26 28.85 -9.99
CA PHE A 13 29.27 29.22 -8.57
C PHE A 13 30.46 30.12 -8.20
N LYS A 14 31.59 29.99 -8.90
CA LYS A 14 32.79 30.83 -8.72
C LYS A 14 32.54 32.32 -8.91
N ASN A 15 31.46 32.73 -9.57
CA ASN A 15 31.12 34.13 -9.71
C ASN A 15 30.73 34.76 -8.38
N ASN A 16 30.03 34.01 -7.52
CA ASN A 16 29.47 34.50 -6.26
C ASN A 16 30.16 33.92 -5.02
N TRP A 17 30.85 32.78 -5.14
CA TRP A 17 31.34 32.00 -3.99
C TRP A 17 32.85 31.69 -4.09
N ILE A 18 33.54 31.72 -2.95
CA ILE A 18 34.94 31.32 -2.79
C ILE A 18 34.99 30.06 -1.92
N LYS A 19 35.71 29.01 -2.37
CA LYS A 19 35.94 27.79 -1.59
C LYS A 19 36.91 28.06 -0.46
N GLU A 20 36.52 27.71 0.77
CA GLU A 20 37.33 27.87 1.98
C GLU A 20 37.93 26.51 2.39
N ASN A 21 37.09 25.60 2.87
CA ASN A 21 37.48 24.28 3.37
C ASN A 21 36.61 23.20 2.75
N GLU A 22 37.21 22.04 2.43
CA GLU A 22 36.46 20.85 2.07
C GLU A 22 35.81 20.25 3.33
N ILE A 23 34.51 19.97 3.27
CA ILE A 23 33.75 19.40 4.41
C ILE A 23 33.70 17.86 4.30
N GLY A 24 33.90 17.33 3.09
CA GLY A 24 33.85 15.90 2.77
C GLY A 24 32.90 15.62 1.60
N GLY A 25 33.22 14.63 0.77
CA GLY A 25 32.41 14.26 -0.39
C GLY A 25 32.02 12.79 -0.36
N GLY A 26 30.71 12.51 -0.27
CA GLY A 26 30.17 11.16 -0.45
C GLY A 26 30.17 10.72 -1.92
N GLY A 27 29.52 9.59 -2.23
CA GLY A 27 29.41 9.06 -3.60
C GLY A 27 28.67 9.97 -4.61
N GLN A 28 28.01 11.04 -4.13
CA GLN A 28 27.15 11.92 -4.92
C GLN A 28 27.84 13.21 -5.42
N GLY A 29 28.83 13.75 -4.71
CA GLY A 29 29.35 15.08 -5.00
C GLY A 29 30.50 15.54 -4.10
N GLU A 30 31.11 16.66 -4.48
CA GLU A 30 32.04 17.41 -3.62
C GLU A 30 31.24 18.35 -2.71
N ALA A 31 31.60 18.46 -1.43
CA ALA A 31 30.99 19.42 -0.51
C ALA A 31 32.02 20.34 0.14
N TRP A 32 31.71 21.64 0.15
CA TRP A 32 32.63 22.71 0.52
C TRP A 32 31.96 23.72 1.42
N LYS A 33 32.70 24.22 2.41
CA LYS A 33 32.40 25.50 3.05
C LYS A 33 32.84 26.59 2.09
N VAL A 34 31.96 27.54 1.81
CA VAL A 34 32.25 28.67 0.92
C VAL A 34 31.94 29.99 1.61
N SER A 35 32.58 31.06 1.15
CA SER A 35 32.26 32.44 1.53
C SER A 35 31.67 33.20 0.34
N SER A 36 30.65 34.01 0.62
CA SER A 36 30.02 34.91 -0.36
C SER A 36 30.97 36.06 -0.70
N LYS A 37 31.17 36.32 -1.99
CA LYS A 37 31.96 37.47 -2.45
C LYS A 37 31.30 38.82 -2.18
N LYS A 38 29.96 38.84 -2.00
CA LYS A 38 29.16 40.05 -1.80
C LYS A 38 29.33 40.60 -0.38
N ASP A 39 29.32 39.72 0.62
CA ASP A 39 29.22 40.09 2.04
C ASP A 39 30.04 39.21 2.99
N GLY A 40 30.80 38.24 2.49
CA GLY A 40 31.67 37.38 3.29
C GLY A 40 30.94 36.33 4.12
N ARG A 41 29.61 36.21 4.04
CA ARG A 41 28.85 35.20 4.80
C ARG A 41 29.20 33.79 4.34
N PHE A 42 29.26 32.85 5.29
CA PHE A 42 29.51 31.44 4.98
C PHE A 42 28.26 30.73 4.47
N ALA A 43 28.45 29.84 3.51
CA ALA A 43 27.43 28.94 2.97
C ALA A 43 27.99 27.53 2.75
N PHE A 44 27.10 26.57 2.51
CA PHE A 44 27.45 25.21 2.15
C PHE A 44 27.26 25.01 0.65
N LEU A 45 28.29 24.56 -0.06
CA LEU A 45 28.27 24.30 -1.50
C LEU A 45 28.40 22.81 -1.77
N LYS A 46 27.42 22.23 -2.45
CA LYS A 46 27.44 20.85 -2.98
C LYS A 46 27.56 20.90 -4.50
N ILE A 47 28.47 20.10 -5.07
CA ILE A 47 28.73 20.02 -6.52
C ILE A 47 28.63 18.56 -6.97
N ILE A 48 27.88 18.26 -8.02
CA ILE A 48 27.76 16.89 -8.53
C ILE A 48 29.08 16.35 -9.11
N LYS A 49 29.47 15.12 -8.74
CA LYS A 49 30.72 14.49 -9.18
C LYS A 49 30.63 13.91 -10.60
N SER A 50 29.52 13.22 -10.92
CA SER A 50 29.28 12.65 -12.25
C SER A 50 28.52 13.63 -13.15
N LYS A 51 29.27 14.49 -13.83
CA LYS A 51 28.72 15.59 -14.65
C LYS A 51 27.85 15.12 -15.83
N LYS A 52 28.03 13.85 -16.26
CA LYS A 52 27.39 13.29 -17.46
C LYS A 52 26.19 12.37 -17.20
N ASP A 53 25.92 12.05 -15.95
CA ASP A 53 24.84 11.12 -15.57
C ASP A 53 23.51 11.88 -15.42
N LYS A 54 22.59 11.68 -16.37
CA LYS A 54 21.30 12.39 -16.41
C LYS A 54 20.43 12.08 -15.19
N GLU A 55 20.44 10.84 -14.72
CA GLU A 55 19.62 10.42 -13.59
C GLU A 55 20.12 11.07 -12.28
N ARG A 56 21.45 11.09 -12.07
CA ARG A 56 22.03 11.80 -10.93
C ARG A 56 21.77 13.30 -10.97
N ARG A 57 21.80 13.93 -12.15
CA ARG A 57 21.50 15.36 -12.31
C ARG A 57 20.03 15.67 -12.02
N ALA A 58 19.10 14.85 -12.51
CA ALA A 58 17.67 14.98 -12.21
C ALA A 58 17.39 14.79 -10.71
N ARG A 59 18.06 13.83 -10.09
CA ARG A 59 18.05 13.67 -8.63
C ARG A 59 18.58 14.93 -7.92
N PHE A 60 19.73 15.44 -8.32
CA PHE A 60 20.30 16.66 -7.74
C PHE A 60 19.35 17.86 -7.85
N PHE A 61 18.60 17.98 -8.95
CA PHE A 61 17.54 18.98 -9.07
C PHE A 61 16.37 18.76 -8.10
N ARG A 62 15.93 17.52 -7.88
CA ARG A 62 14.90 17.20 -6.88
C ARG A 62 15.35 17.62 -5.48
N GLU A 63 16.61 17.36 -5.11
CA GLU A 63 17.18 17.82 -3.82
C GLU A 63 17.11 19.34 -3.67
N ALA A 64 17.54 20.08 -4.70
CA ALA A 64 17.45 21.55 -4.70
C ALA A 64 16.00 22.04 -4.54
N THR A 65 15.05 21.38 -5.22
CA THR A 65 13.62 21.71 -5.14
C THR A 65 13.06 21.48 -3.73
N ILE A 66 13.54 20.45 -3.01
CA ILE A 66 13.13 20.22 -1.62
C ILE A 66 13.58 21.39 -0.72
N TYR A 67 14.84 21.86 -0.86
CA TYR A 67 15.29 23.03 -0.10
C TYR A 67 14.57 24.34 -0.48
N ASP A 68 14.11 24.47 -1.73
CA ASP A 68 13.36 25.65 -2.20
C ASP A 68 11.91 25.67 -1.68
N THR A 69 11.30 24.49 -1.52
CA THR A 69 9.87 24.36 -1.18
C THR A 69 9.62 24.26 0.34
N MET A 70 10.61 23.83 1.11
CA MET A 70 10.47 23.60 2.55
C MET A 70 10.84 24.84 3.36
N ASP A 71 9.85 25.51 3.95
CA ASP A 71 10.08 26.62 4.89
C ASP A 71 10.11 26.11 6.33
N SER A 72 11.31 25.77 6.81
CA SER A 72 11.55 25.24 8.16
C SER A 72 12.89 25.70 8.68
N ASP A 73 12.99 26.13 9.94
CA ASP A 73 14.26 26.51 10.58
C ASP A 73 15.16 25.29 10.88
N LYS A 74 14.61 24.08 10.70
CA LYS A 74 15.27 22.79 10.87
C LYS A 74 15.69 22.15 9.54
N ILE A 75 15.58 22.88 8.44
CA ILE A 75 16.10 22.52 7.12
C ILE A 75 16.99 23.67 6.63
N PRO A 76 18.16 23.41 6.02
CA PRO A 76 18.97 24.47 5.43
C PRO A 76 18.21 25.25 4.35
N LYS A 77 18.23 26.59 4.44
CA LYS A 77 17.63 27.43 3.41
C LYS A 77 18.41 27.35 2.10
N LEU A 78 17.72 27.22 0.98
CA LEU A 78 18.33 27.37 -0.34
C LEU A 78 18.74 28.83 -0.56
N ILE A 79 19.99 29.05 -0.96
CA ILE A 79 20.53 30.38 -1.26
C ILE A 79 20.65 30.56 -2.77
N GLU A 80 21.26 29.58 -3.46
CA GLU A 80 21.51 29.66 -4.89
C GLU A 80 21.65 28.25 -5.50
N SER A 81 21.07 28.01 -6.67
CA SER A 81 21.32 26.78 -7.43
C SER A 81 21.11 26.99 -8.94
N ASN A 82 21.84 26.23 -9.75
CA ASN A 82 21.59 26.08 -11.20
C ASN A 82 21.01 24.70 -11.56
N ALA A 83 20.56 23.92 -10.57
CA ALA A 83 20.14 22.54 -10.79
C ALA A 83 18.86 22.41 -11.64
N HIS A 84 18.03 23.46 -11.75
CA HIS A 84 16.87 23.49 -12.66
C HIS A 84 17.26 23.27 -14.12
N GLN A 85 18.49 23.62 -14.49
CA GLN A 85 19.02 23.40 -15.82
C GLN A 85 19.59 21.97 -16.01
N HIS A 86 19.32 21.01 -15.12
CA HIS A 86 19.91 19.65 -15.11
C HIS A 86 19.96 18.91 -16.46
N ASN A 87 19.11 19.23 -17.44
CA ASN A 87 19.14 18.65 -18.79
C ASN A 87 20.29 19.16 -19.69
N ASP A 88 20.86 20.32 -19.40
CA ASP A 88 21.97 20.89 -20.17
C ASP A 88 23.33 20.44 -19.62
N MET A 89 24.03 19.65 -20.42
CA MET A 89 25.28 18.99 -20.07
C MET A 89 26.50 19.92 -20.15
N SER A 90 26.33 21.16 -20.61
CA SER A 90 27.42 22.12 -20.81
C SER A 90 28.00 22.67 -19.49
N PHE A 91 27.25 22.58 -18.38
CA PHE A 91 27.70 23.03 -17.07
C PHE A 91 27.50 21.96 -15.98
N THR A 92 28.10 22.21 -14.81
CA THR A 92 28.02 21.33 -13.64
C THR A 92 27.00 21.88 -12.64
N PRO A 93 25.94 21.12 -12.30
CA PRO A 93 24.99 21.49 -11.26
C PRO A 93 25.65 21.70 -9.90
N TYR A 94 25.20 22.73 -9.19
CA TYR A 94 25.56 23.00 -7.81
C TYR A 94 24.34 23.45 -6.99
N ILE A 95 24.44 23.28 -5.68
CA ILE A 95 23.46 23.76 -4.70
C ILE A 95 24.24 24.51 -3.63
N VAL A 96 23.82 25.74 -3.33
CA VAL A 96 24.30 26.52 -2.20
C VAL A 96 23.16 26.68 -1.20
N THR A 97 23.39 26.22 0.03
CA THR A 97 22.46 26.37 1.15
C THR A 97 23.09 27.12 2.32
N GLU A 98 22.27 27.50 3.30
CA GLU A 98 22.73 27.97 4.60
C GLU A 98 23.79 27.01 5.19
N PHE A 99 24.92 27.56 5.64
CA PHE A 99 25.90 26.79 6.39
C PHE A 99 25.42 26.63 7.84
N ILE A 100 24.99 25.42 8.21
CA ILE A 100 24.54 25.13 9.57
C ILE A 100 25.74 24.93 10.49
N THR A 101 25.87 25.80 11.49
CA THR A 101 26.92 25.70 12.52
C THR A 101 26.51 24.71 13.61
N GLY A 102 27.45 23.87 14.03
CA GLY A 102 27.27 22.90 15.11
C GLY A 102 27.86 21.54 14.76
N ASP A 103 27.88 20.63 15.74
CA ASP A 103 28.23 19.24 15.51
C ASP A 103 27.09 18.44 14.85
N THR A 104 27.46 17.46 14.01
CA THR A 104 26.54 16.38 13.64
C THR A 104 26.12 15.60 14.88
N LEU A 105 24.91 15.05 14.89
CA LEU A 105 24.40 14.26 16.02
C LEU A 105 25.32 13.09 16.37
N ASP A 106 25.94 12.47 15.36
CA ASP A 106 26.93 11.40 15.54
C ASP A 106 28.11 11.83 16.43
N LYS A 107 28.80 12.91 16.04
CA LYS A 107 29.89 13.54 16.82
C LYS A 107 29.43 14.02 18.20
N TRP A 108 28.20 14.52 18.30
CA TRP A 108 27.66 14.94 19.58
C TRP A 108 27.45 13.74 20.51
N CYS A 109 26.96 12.61 20.01
CA CYS A 109 26.82 11.36 20.77
C CYS A 109 28.18 10.77 21.17
N GLU A 110 29.22 10.88 20.34
CA GLU A 110 30.58 10.49 20.74
C GLU A 110 31.08 11.27 21.97
N LYS A 111 30.71 12.56 22.06
CA LYS A 111 31.03 13.42 23.21
C LYS A 111 30.08 13.22 24.39
N ASN A 112 28.87 12.71 24.14
CA ASN A 112 27.78 12.55 25.10
C ASN A 112 27.18 11.13 25.01
N PRO A 113 27.91 10.09 25.44
CA PRO A 113 27.53 8.69 25.21
C PRO A 113 26.27 8.22 25.96
N HIS A 114 25.83 8.99 26.95
CA HIS A 114 24.62 8.71 27.74
C HIS A 114 23.74 9.96 27.79
N THR A 115 22.72 9.98 26.93
CA THR A 115 21.75 11.08 26.90
C THR A 115 20.61 10.78 27.85
N ASP A 116 20.28 11.73 28.72
CA ASP A 116 19.08 11.62 29.57
C ASP A 116 17.82 11.45 28.69
N LEU A 117 16.86 10.64 29.16
CA LEU A 117 15.68 10.28 28.38
C LEU A 117 14.89 11.52 27.94
N SER A 118 14.78 12.54 28.78
CA SER A 118 14.05 13.77 28.46
C SER A 118 14.69 14.52 27.29
N LEU A 119 16.02 14.65 27.32
CA LEU A 119 16.77 15.28 26.25
C LEU A 119 16.72 14.46 24.96
N ALA A 120 16.84 13.13 25.06
CA ALA A 120 16.76 12.23 23.91
C ALA A 120 15.39 12.34 23.20
N ILE A 121 14.31 12.41 23.98
CA ILE A 121 12.95 12.65 23.48
C ILE A 121 12.84 14.04 22.84
N GLY A 122 13.39 15.08 23.45
CA GLY A 122 13.40 16.44 22.91
C GLY A 122 14.09 16.54 21.54
N ILE A 123 15.27 15.93 21.40
CA ILE A 123 16.00 15.84 20.11
C ILE A 123 15.14 15.09 19.08
N THR A 124 14.59 13.94 19.46
CA THR A 124 13.79 13.08 18.58
C THR A 124 12.50 13.76 18.11
N ASN A 125 11.83 14.50 18.98
CA ASN A 125 10.68 15.34 18.62
C ASN A 125 11.05 16.37 17.57
N GLY A 126 12.17 17.07 17.78
CA GLY A 126 12.63 18.06 16.83
C GLY A 126 12.88 17.48 15.44
N ILE A 127 13.39 16.26 15.35
CA ILE A 127 13.55 15.53 14.08
C ILE A 127 12.19 15.13 13.50
N ALA A 128 11.32 14.53 14.33
CA ALA A 128 10.00 14.06 13.91
C ALA A 128 9.10 15.19 13.37
N GLU A 129 9.21 16.40 13.91
CA GLU A 129 8.52 17.60 13.40
C GLU A 129 8.92 17.91 11.95
N VAL A 130 10.20 17.83 11.62
CA VAL A 130 10.70 18.04 10.24
C VAL A 130 10.22 16.94 9.32
N VAL A 131 10.28 15.69 9.77
CA VAL A 131 9.80 14.53 9.01
C VAL A 131 8.29 14.68 8.73
N SER A 132 7.51 15.13 9.71
CA SER A 132 6.08 15.41 9.55
C SER A 132 5.82 16.47 8.47
N GLN A 133 6.61 17.55 8.45
CA GLN A 133 6.52 18.57 7.40
C GLN A 133 6.85 17.99 6.02
N CYS A 134 7.89 17.14 5.92
CA CYS A 134 8.24 16.48 4.67
C CYS A 134 7.11 15.59 4.17
N HIS A 135 6.55 14.75 5.05
CA HIS A 135 5.48 13.81 4.70
C HIS A 135 4.21 14.55 4.25
N LYS A 136 3.86 15.68 4.88
CA LYS A 136 2.74 16.54 4.46
C LYS A 136 2.94 17.13 3.06
N SER A 137 4.19 17.36 2.67
CA SER A 137 4.57 17.80 1.32
C SER A 137 4.79 16.64 0.34
N GLY A 138 4.47 15.39 0.72
CA GLY A 138 4.65 14.20 -0.12
C GLY A 138 6.11 13.74 -0.27
N ILE A 139 7.02 14.26 0.56
CA ILE A 139 8.45 13.96 0.53
C ILE A 139 8.77 12.92 1.61
N VAL A 140 9.45 11.85 1.22
CA VAL A 140 9.99 10.83 2.16
C VAL A 140 11.51 10.94 2.16
N HIS A 141 12.13 11.04 3.32
CA HIS A 141 13.56 11.34 3.47
C HIS A 141 14.46 10.13 3.14
N ARG A 142 14.11 8.94 3.66
CA ARG A 142 14.72 7.62 3.39
C ARG A 142 16.15 7.39 3.88
N ASP A 143 16.88 8.43 4.25
CA ASP A 143 18.27 8.34 4.75
C ASP A 143 18.47 9.11 6.06
N ILE A 144 17.52 9.01 6.99
CA ILE A 144 17.65 9.62 8.32
C ILE A 144 18.66 8.80 9.13
N LYS A 145 19.72 9.45 9.59
CA LYS A 145 20.82 8.89 10.38
C LYS A 145 21.57 9.99 11.14
N PRO A 146 22.33 9.68 12.20
CA PRO A 146 23.02 10.68 13.01
C PRO A 146 23.96 11.61 12.23
N GLN A 147 24.57 11.13 11.14
CA GLN A 147 25.47 11.92 10.30
C GLN A 147 24.74 12.99 9.47
N ASN A 148 23.44 12.80 9.21
CA ASN A 148 22.60 13.72 8.42
C ASN A 148 21.81 14.69 9.30
N ILE A 149 22.15 14.81 10.59
CA ILE A 149 21.49 15.71 11.53
C ILE A 149 22.56 16.60 12.15
N ILE A 150 22.47 17.92 12.01
CA ILE A 150 23.34 18.87 12.73
C ILE A 150 22.56 19.51 13.87
N LEU A 151 23.18 19.60 15.05
CA LEU A 151 22.62 20.31 16.20
C LEU A 151 22.99 21.79 16.09
N LYS A 152 22.06 22.58 15.52
CA LYS A 152 22.31 23.98 15.16
C LYS A 152 22.67 24.82 16.38
N ASP A 153 23.69 25.65 16.24
CA ASP A 153 24.22 26.53 17.28
C ASP A 153 24.71 25.78 18.54
N GLU A 154 25.17 24.52 18.37
CA GLU A 154 25.52 23.61 19.48
C GLU A 154 24.36 23.34 20.44
N ASN A 155 23.11 23.55 19.99
CA ASN A 155 21.92 23.34 20.78
C ASN A 155 21.27 22.00 20.42
N PRO A 156 21.25 21.00 21.33
CA PRO A 156 20.67 19.69 21.05
C PRO A 156 19.18 19.76 20.69
N LEU A 157 18.44 20.76 21.16
CA LEU A 157 17.02 20.92 20.86
C LEU A 157 16.74 21.62 19.51
N LYS A 158 17.78 21.95 18.74
CA LYS A 158 17.67 22.50 17.38
C LYS A 158 18.26 21.55 16.33
N PRO A 159 17.73 20.32 16.17
CA PRO A 159 18.19 19.42 15.12
C PRO A 159 17.83 20.01 13.75
N CYS A 160 18.81 20.01 12.85
CA CYS A 160 18.66 20.39 11.46
C CYS A 160 18.93 19.17 10.58
N LEU A 161 17.92 18.77 9.80
CA LEU A 161 17.99 17.58 8.95
C LEU A 161 18.58 17.94 7.58
N LEU A 162 19.56 17.14 7.14
CA LEU A 162 20.33 17.34 5.92
C LEU A 162 20.14 16.18 4.94
N ASP A 163 20.53 16.42 3.68
CA ASP A 163 20.69 15.39 2.65
C ASP A 163 19.42 14.58 2.39
N PHE A 164 18.40 15.25 1.85
CA PHE A 164 17.17 14.61 1.38
C PHE A 164 17.48 13.58 0.30
N GLY A 165 17.21 12.31 0.64
CA GLY A 165 17.79 11.15 0.00
C GLY A 165 17.57 11.05 -1.51
N LEU A 166 18.62 11.38 -2.27
CA LEU A 166 18.79 10.98 -3.67
C LEU A 166 19.22 9.51 -3.83
N ASN A 167 19.29 8.75 -2.74
CA ASN A 167 19.96 7.44 -2.69
C ASN A 167 19.13 6.26 -3.20
N TYR A 168 18.05 6.48 -3.95
CA TYR A 168 17.37 5.37 -4.59
C TYR A 168 17.91 5.10 -6.01
N HIS A 169 18.49 3.91 -6.20
CA HIS A 169 18.80 3.30 -7.49
C HIS A 169 17.48 2.97 -8.22
N GLU A 170 17.06 3.82 -9.14
CA GLU A 170 16.13 3.41 -10.21
C GLU A 170 16.97 2.76 -11.33
N MET A 171 17.51 1.57 -11.10
CA MET A 171 17.95 0.71 -12.19
C MET A 171 17.28 -0.66 -12.08
N THR A 172 16.31 -0.83 -12.97
CA THR A 172 16.06 -2.02 -13.80
C THR A 172 17.24 -2.99 -13.84
N GLU A 173 16.91 -4.28 -13.72
CA GLU A 173 17.66 -5.46 -14.15
C GLU A 173 19.01 -5.18 -14.82
N LEU A 174 20.12 -5.61 -14.20
CA LEU A 174 21.28 -6.26 -14.83
C LEU A 174 22.38 -6.50 -13.78
N ASN A 175 22.62 -7.77 -13.48
CA ASN A 175 23.86 -8.39 -12.97
C ASN A 175 24.72 -7.60 -11.95
N PHE A 176 24.53 -7.90 -10.66
CA PHE A 176 25.57 -7.67 -9.64
C PHE A 176 26.16 -9.02 -9.18
N SER A 177 27.06 -9.56 -9.98
CA SER A 177 28.13 -10.43 -9.49
C SER A 177 29.45 -9.70 -9.74
N THR A 178 29.89 -8.93 -8.76
CA THR A 178 31.27 -8.47 -8.63
C THR A 178 31.72 -8.70 -7.21
N LEU A 179 32.86 -9.37 -7.09
CA LEU A 179 33.50 -9.93 -5.89
C LEU A 179 34.03 -8.90 -4.87
N ASP A 180 33.42 -7.71 -4.79
CA ASP A 180 33.63 -6.75 -3.71
C ASP A 180 32.26 -6.23 -3.24
N GLN A 181 31.78 -6.75 -2.11
CA GLN A 181 30.48 -6.47 -1.49
C GLN A 181 30.37 -5.03 -0.96
N GLN A 182 30.37 -4.03 -1.84
CA GLN A 182 29.96 -2.67 -1.48
C GLN A 182 28.43 -2.57 -1.53
N GLU A 183 27.75 -3.04 -0.49
CA GLU A 183 26.35 -2.71 -0.21
C GLU A 183 26.22 -1.18 -0.01
N VAL A 184 25.60 -0.50 -0.98
CA VAL A 184 25.29 0.94 -0.95
C VAL A 184 23.88 1.13 -0.36
N GLY A 185 23.78 1.69 0.85
CA GLY A 185 22.50 1.95 1.54
C GLY A 185 22.69 2.54 2.95
N ASN A 186 21.60 3.04 3.57
CA ASN A 186 21.61 3.51 4.96
C ASN A 186 21.93 2.33 5.90
N ARG A 187 23.17 2.27 6.41
CA ARG A 187 23.63 1.21 7.32
C ARG A 187 23.17 1.41 8.76
N PHE A 188 22.59 2.56 9.08
CA PHE A 188 22.13 2.88 10.42
C PHE A 188 21.03 1.93 10.89
N LEU A 189 20.06 1.63 10.02
CA LEU A 189 18.99 0.67 10.25
C LEU A 189 18.55 0.04 8.94
N ARG A 190 18.70 -1.28 8.80
CA ARG A 190 18.25 -2.01 7.60
C ARG A 190 16.78 -2.35 7.71
N LEU A 191 15.97 -1.79 6.81
CA LEU A 191 14.52 -2.02 6.73
C LEU A 191 14.16 -2.98 5.58
N PRO A 192 13.28 -3.96 5.79
CA PRO A 192 12.93 -4.96 4.77
C PRO A 192 12.32 -4.34 3.52
N GLU A 193 11.52 -3.29 3.68
CA GLU A 193 10.87 -2.60 2.55
C GLU A 193 11.87 -1.83 1.67
N LEU A 194 13.10 -1.58 2.11
CA LEU A 194 14.15 -0.92 1.34
C LEU A 194 15.12 -1.91 0.66
N ALA A 195 14.97 -3.22 0.90
CA ALA A 195 15.80 -4.25 0.28
C ALA A 195 15.64 -4.30 -1.25
N ALA A 196 16.64 -4.83 -1.94
CA ALA A 196 16.58 -5.04 -3.39
C ALA A 196 15.32 -5.86 -3.76
N GLY A 197 14.59 -5.45 -4.81
CA GLY A 197 13.35 -6.11 -5.25
C GLY A 197 12.06 -5.74 -4.51
N SER A 198 12.11 -4.99 -3.39
CA SER A 198 10.88 -4.53 -2.70
C SER A 198 10.08 -3.53 -3.54
N LEU A 199 8.75 -3.66 -3.54
CA LEU A 199 7.82 -2.72 -4.19
C LEU A 199 7.41 -1.54 -3.28
N ASN A 200 7.67 -1.62 -1.97
CA ASN A 200 7.20 -0.66 -0.95
C ASN A 200 8.26 0.37 -0.53
N LYS A 201 9.22 0.66 -1.41
CA LYS A 201 10.41 1.48 -1.10
C LYS A 201 10.13 2.97 -0.86
N GLN A 202 8.88 3.38 -1.05
CA GLN A 202 8.43 4.76 -0.89
C GLN A 202 7.53 4.96 0.34
N ASP A 203 7.39 3.94 1.20
CA ASP A 203 6.54 4.02 2.39
C ASP A 203 7.09 5.08 3.39
N PRO A 204 6.31 6.13 3.75
CA PRO A 204 6.75 7.14 4.71
C PRO A 204 7.04 6.56 6.11
N ARG A 205 6.51 5.38 6.45
CA ARG A 205 6.74 4.72 7.73
C ARG A 205 8.18 4.22 7.89
N SER A 206 8.98 4.19 6.82
CA SER A 206 10.42 3.96 6.93
C SER A 206 11.12 5.09 7.70
N ASP A 207 10.73 6.35 7.47
CA ASP A 207 11.30 7.51 8.18
C ASP A 207 10.94 7.49 9.66
N ILE A 208 9.77 6.95 10.01
CA ILE A 208 9.34 6.74 11.41
C ILE A 208 10.30 5.76 12.11
N SER A 209 10.62 4.63 11.46
CA SER A 209 11.58 3.66 12.00
C SER A 209 12.98 4.24 12.11
N PHE A 210 13.45 5.01 11.13
CA PHE A 210 14.74 5.68 11.23
C PHE A 210 14.78 6.69 12.38
N THR A 211 13.71 7.48 12.54
CA THR A 211 13.60 8.47 13.63
C THR A 211 13.56 7.78 15.01
N ALA A 212 12.86 6.64 15.14
CA ALA A 212 12.94 5.80 16.34
C ALA A 212 14.34 5.22 16.55
N GLY A 213 15.04 4.88 15.46
CA GLY A 213 16.45 4.48 15.48
C GLY A 213 17.34 5.56 16.11
N ILE A 214 17.09 6.84 15.85
CA ILE A 214 17.81 7.96 16.48
C ILE A 214 17.56 7.98 17.99
N LEU A 215 16.31 7.83 18.44
CA LEU A 215 16.00 7.73 19.87
C LEU A 215 16.72 6.55 20.54
N PHE A 216 16.70 5.39 19.88
CA PHE A 216 17.43 4.21 20.33
C PHE A 216 18.94 4.49 20.45
N TYR A 217 19.53 5.14 19.45
CA TYR A 217 20.94 5.50 19.44
C TYR A 217 21.29 6.48 20.56
N LEU A 218 20.45 7.50 20.80
CA LEU A 218 20.63 8.48 21.88
C LEU A 218 20.63 7.84 23.28
N ILE A 219 19.76 6.85 23.50
CA ILE A 219 19.63 6.17 24.80
C ILE A 219 20.73 5.13 25.00
N THR A 220 21.07 4.38 23.96
CA THR A 220 21.98 3.22 24.09
C THR A 220 23.42 3.54 23.73
N GLY A 221 23.68 4.62 22.98
CA GLY A 221 24.97 4.91 22.35
C GLY A 221 25.32 3.94 21.22
N ASN A 222 24.40 3.09 20.78
CA ASN A 222 24.65 2.00 19.83
C ASN A 222 23.70 2.07 18.64
N HIS A 223 24.21 1.76 17.45
CA HIS A 223 23.38 1.68 16.24
C HIS A 223 22.39 0.50 16.34
N PRO A 224 21.17 0.66 15.82
CA PRO A 224 20.21 -0.45 15.79
C PRO A 224 20.57 -1.50 14.72
N ASP A 225 21.30 -1.13 13.66
CA ASP A 225 21.84 -1.96 12.56
C ASP A 225 20.78 -2.73 11.76
N LEU A 226 20.18 -3.76 12.35
CA LEU A 226 19.14 -4.61 11.75
C LEU A 226 17.78 -4.33 12.41
N LEU A 227 16.70 -4.35 11.64
CA LEU A 227 15.35 -4.29 12.22
C LEU A 227 15.00 -5.53 13.04
N MET A 228 15.57 -6.68 12.68
CA MET A 228 15.41 -7.96 13.35
C MET A 228 16.74 -8.71 13.25
N ASP A 229 17.23 -9.26 14.36
CA ASP A 229 18.42 -10.12 14.33
C ASP A 229 18.06 -11.59 14.01
N ASP A 230 19.06 -12.47 14.03
CA ASP A 230 18.91 -13.89 13.71
C ASP A 230 17.94 -14.63 14.66
N ASP A 231 17.74 -14.12 15.88
CA ASP A 231 16.83 -14.68 16.89
C ASP A 231 15.42 -14.08 16.80
N GLY A 232 15.17 -13.18 15.85
CA GLY A 232 13.89 -12.51 15.70
C GLY A 232 13.69 -11.30 16.60
N ALA A 233 14.73 -10.82 17.29
CA ALA A 233 14.61 -9.70 18.24
C ALA A 233 14.76 -8.34 17.55
N MET A 234 13.83 -7.43 17.85
CA MET A 234 13.93 -6.01 17.48
C MET A 234 15.06 -5.32 18.26
N PRO A 235 15.58 -4.16 17.81
CA PRO A 235 16.74 -3.51 18.43
C PRO A 235 16.67 -3.37 19.96
N HIS A 236 15.55 -2.90 20.49
CA HIS A 236 15.34 -2.70 21.94
C HIS A 236 15.11 -3.99 22.73
N GLN A 237 14.85 -5.12 22.06
CA GLN A 237 14.61 -6.42 22.69
C GLN A 237 15.90 -7.24 22.86
N ARG A 238 17.00 -6.82 22.24
CA ARG A 238 18.27 -7.56 22.30
C ARG A 238 18.89 -7.48 23.68
N LYS A 239 19.28 -8.65 24.21
CA LYS A 239 19.87 -8.78 25.57
C LYS A 239 21.05 -7.85 25.82
N LYS A 240 21.88 -7.59 24.80
CA LYS A 240 23.05 -6.69 24.90
C LYS A 240 22.71 -5.24 25.28
N PHE A 241 21.47 -4.80 25.05
CA PHE A 241 21.03 -3.43 25.34
C PHE A 241 20.11 -3.32 26.57
N ALA A 242 19.80 -4.43 27.26
CA ALA A 242 18.92 -4.42 28.42
C ALA A 242 19.40 -3.49 29.55
N SER A 243 20.72 -3.39 29.73
CA SER A 243 21.34 -2.48 30.71
C SER A 243 21.11 -1.00 30.38
N SER A 244 21.08 -0.62 29.09
CA SER A 244 20.87 0.76 28.66
C SER A 244 19.49 1.30 29.09
N PHE A 245 18.48 0.43 29.18
CA PHE A 245 17.13 0.82 29.60
C PHE A 245 16.90 0.66 31.10
N SER A 246 17.81 0.02 31.83
CA SER A 246 17.62 -0.35 33.24
C SER A 246 17.55 0.86 34.18
N ALA A 247 18.24 1.95 33.84
CA ALA A 247 18.24 3.21 34.59
C ALA A 247 16.94 4.04 34.42
N ILE A 248 16.12 3.71 33.41
CA ILE A 248 14.86 4.40 33.15
C ILE A 248 13.79 3.89 34.15
N PRO A 249 13.03 4.78 34.81
CA PRO A 249 11.93 4.40 35.70
C PRO A 249 10.99 3.38 35.06
N ALA A 250 10.54 2.38 35.83
CA ALA A 250 9.83 1.22 35.28
C ALA A 250 8.62 1.58 34.40
N GLN A 251 7.83 2.58 34.81
CA GLN A 251 6.67 3.06 34.05
C GLN A 251 7.06 3.67 32.70
N GLN A 252 8.03 4.60 32.69
CA GLN A 252 8.54 5.23 31.47
C GLN A 252 9.21 4.20 30.56
N ARG A 253 9.95 3.24 31.15
CA ARG A 253 10.58 2.14 30.43
C ARG A 253 9.54 1.29 29.70
N THR A 254 8.43 0.92 30.34
CA THR A 254 7.35 0.17 29.67
C THR A 254 6.77 0.94 28.49
N LYS A 255 6.47 2.24 28.67
CA LYS A 255 5.97 3.10 27.59
C LYS A 255 6.97 3.19 26.43
N LEU A 256 8.25 3.36 26.73
CA LEU A 256 9.33 3.43 25.76
C LEU A 256 9.53 2.12 24.97
N LEU A 257 9.51 0.97 25.65
CA LEU A 257 9.67 -0.32 24.97
C LEU A 257 8.49 -0.62 24.04
N SER A 258 7.26 -0.35 24.49
CA SER A 258 6.05 -0.45 23.66
C SER A 258 6.07 0.52 22.47
N PHE A 259 6.60 1.73 22.68
CA PHE A 259 6.83 2.68 21.60
C PHE A 259 7.77 2.12 20.53
N PHE A 260 8.87 1.49 20.94
CA PHE A 260 9.79 0.83 20.02
C PHE A 260 9.18 -0.41 19.35
N ASP A 261 8.34 -1.20 20.02
CA ASP A 261 7.65 -2.35 19.42
C ASP A 261 6.82 -1.95 18.18
N ASN A 262 6.17 -0.79 18.24
CA ASN A 262 5.44 -0.23 17.09
C ASN A 262 6.40 0.28 16.02
N CYS A 263 7.41 1.09 16.39
CA CYS A 263 8.30 1.70 15.40
C CYS A 263 9.19 0.70 14.65
N PHE A 264 9.61 -0.38 15.31
CA PHE A 264 10.50 -1.40 14.75
C PHE A 264 9.75 -2.64 14.24
N SER A 265 8.42 -2.60 14.15
CA SER A 265 7.65 -3.73 13.63
C SER A 265 8.09 -4.09 12.21
N TYR A 266 8.29 -5.38 11.96
CA TYR A 266 8.76 -5.87 10.66
C TYR A 266 7.79 -5.49 9.53
N ARG A 267 6.48 -5.62 9.79
CA ARG A 267 5.42 -5.24 8.87
C ARG A 267 5.10 -3.75 9.00
N THR A 268 5.10 -3.01 7.89
CA THR A 268 4.85 -1.56 7.92
C THR A 268 3.43 -1.21 8.36
N GLU A 269 2.44 -2.11 8.20
CA GLU A 269 1.07 -1.90 8.70
C GLU A 269 0.95 -1.82 10.23
N ASN A 270 1.90 -2.41 10.96
CA ASN A 270 1.91 -2.42 12.42
C ASN A 270 2.69 -1.24 13.02
N ARG A 271 3.33 -0.42 12.18
CA ARG A 271 4.03 0.79 12.62
C ARG A 271 3.03 1.92 12.79
N TYR A 272 3.43 2.98 13.49
CA TYR A 272 2.62 4.19 13.55
C TYR A 272 2.30 4.68 12.13
N LYS A 273 1.01 4.98 11.91
CA LYS A 273 0.48 5.33 10.59
C LYS A 273 1.14 6.58 10.03
N ASP A 274 1.43 7.54 10.90
CA ASP A 274 1.99 8.85 10.58
C ASP A 274 2.84 9.39 11.74
N THR A 275 3.54 10.49 11.47
CA THR A 275 4.41 11.18 12.42
C THR A 275 3.67 11.89 13.55
N GLU A 276 2.37 12.19 13.39
CA GLU A 276 1.58 12.87 14.42
C GLU A 276 1.30 11.92 15.58
N ILE A 277 0.88 10.68 15.27
CA ILE A 277 0.74 9.62 16.28
C ILE A 277 2.09 9.33 16.94
N PHE A 278 3.17 9.28 16.16
CA PHE A 278 4.52 9.08 16.68
C PHE A 278 4.90 10.14 17.72
N ILE A 279 4.76 11.44 17.41
CA ILE A 279 5.09 12.55 18.31
C ILE A 279 4.23 12.49 19.58
N ASN A 280 2.92 12.23 19.43
CA ASN A 280 2.01 12.13 20.57
C ASN A 280 2.41 11.00 21.53
N ARG A 281 2.74 9.82 20.98
CA ARG A 281 3.18 8.67 21.79
C ARG A 281 4.55 8.89 22.42
N LEU A 282 5.47 9.54 21.71
CA LEU A 282 6.78 9.91 22.21
C LEU A 282 6.69 10.85 23.44
N ASN A 283 5.81 11.84 23.37
CA ASN A 283 5.56 12.79 24.47
C ASN A 283 4.93 12.15 25.71
N GLN A 284 4.13 11.10 25.54
CA GLN A 284 3.50 10.37 26.65
C GLN A 284 4.50 9.57 27.50
N ILE A 285 5.73 9.35 27.02
CA ILE A 285 6.74 8.55 27.73
C ILE A 285 7.17 9.24 29.04
N LEU A 286 7.31 10.56 29.05
CA LEU A 286 7.78 11.32 30.22
C LEU A 286 6.67 11.68 31.21
N GLN A 287 5.39 11.54 30.80
CA GLN A 287 4.27 11.88 31.65
C GLN A 287 4.17 10.85 32.80
N SER A 288 4.41 11.33 34.02
CA SER A 288 3.97 10.64 35.22
C SER A 288 2.45 10.56 35.18
N GLU A 289 1.90 9.38 35.41
CA GLU A 289 0.47 9.28 35.71
C GLU A 289 0.24 9.88 37.11
N ASP A 290 0.26 11.22 37.21
CA ASP A 290 -0.56 11.93 38.19
C ASP A 290 -1.96 12.05 37.60
N ILE A 291 -2.56 10.90 37.37
CA ILE A 291 -4.00 10.79 37.31
C ILE A 291 -4.27 9.56 38.17
N SER A 292 -4.84 9.80 39.35
CA SER A 292 -5.71 8.81 39.97
C SER A 292 -6.85 8.58 38.98
N MET A 293 -6.62 7.77 37.94
CA MET A 293 -7.67 7.37 37.02
C MET A 293 -8.49 6.36 37.79
N SER A 294 -9.66 6.78 38.27
CA SER A 294 -10.69 5.82 38.65
C SER A 294 -11.08 5.05 37.39
N GLU A 295 -11.56 3.81 37.54
CA GLU A 295 -12.12 3.03 36.43
C GLU A 295 -13.14 3.84 35.61
N GLU A 296 -13.81 4.83 36.21
CA GLU A 296 -14.73 5.76 35.55
C GLU A 296 -14.08 6.62 34.47
N ASP A 297 -12.85 7.11 34.66
CA ASP A 297 -12.15 7.92 33.65
C ASP A 297 -11.73 7.10 32.44
N ASP A 298 -11.41 5.81 32.64
CA ASP A 298 -11.13 4.87 31.55
C ASP A 298 -12.41 4.54 30.77
N TYR A 299 -13.55 4.34 31.46
CA TYR A 299 -14.84 4.21 30.78
C TYR A 299 -15.20 5.49 30.02
N GLU A 300 -14.91 6.68 30.57
CA GLU A 300 -15.19 7.96 29.91
C GLU A 300 -14.30 8.17 28.68
N LYS A 301 -13.00 7.87 28.76
CA LYS A 301 -12.07 7.90 27.61
C LYS A 301 -12.40 6.87 26.55
N ILE A 302 -12.77 5.64 26.95
CA ILE A 302 -13.23 4.60 26.03
C ILE A 302 -14.51 5.08 25.33
N ASN A 303 -15.47 5.65 26.06
CA ASN A 303 -16.67 6.23 25.47
C ASN A 303 -16.36 7.45 24.57
N GLN A 304 -15.33 8.23 24.88
CA GLN A 304 -14.91 9.37 24.07
C GLN A 304 -14.20 8.94 22.77
N LEU A 305 -13.35 7.92 22.82
CA LEU A 305 -12.69 7.34 21.63
C LEU A 305 -13.67 6.56 20.75
N LEU A 306 -14.64 5.87 21.36
CA LEU A 306 -15.75 5.22 20.65
C LEU A 306 -16.80 6.22 20.12
N SER A 307 -16.77 7.47 20.56
CA SER A 307 -17.63 8.55 20.05
C SER A 307 -16.94 9.47 19.06
N GLU A 308 -15.71 9.15 18.60
CA GLU A 308 -15.18 9.75 17.38
C GLU A 308 -16.18 9.48 16.23
N PRO A 309 -16.64 10.52 15.50
CA PRO A 309 -17.73 10.39 14.54
C PRO A 309 -17.50 9.35 13.43
N SER A 310 -16.25 8.99 13.15
CA SER A 310 -15.86 8.01 12.13
C SER A 310 -15.91 6.55 12.59
N GLU A 311 -15.53 6.25 13.84
CA GLU A 311 -15.49 4.87 14.37
C GLU A 311 -16.88 4.44 14.91
N SER A 312 -17.60 5.35 15.56
CA SER A 312 -18.99 5.14 16.00
C SER A 312 -19.91 4.80 14.83
N PHE A 313 -19.79 5.57 13.73
CA PHE A 313 -20.61 5.37 12.54
C PHE A 313 -20.22 4.09 11.78
N ARG A 314 -18.94 3.74 11.71
CA ARG A 314 -18.47 2.47 11.13
C ARG A 314 -18.96 1.26 11.91
N THR A 315 -18.84 1.29 13.24
CA THR A 315 -19.33 0.21 14.12
C THR A 315 -20.85 0.06 14.05
N GLN A 316 -21.57 1.20 13.99
CA GLN A 316 -23.03 1.22 13.82
C GLN A 316 -23.44 0.65 12.45
N LYS A 317 -22.75 1.00 11.36
CA LYS A 317 -23.00 0.44 10.03
C LYS A 317 -22.75 -1.05 9.98
N PHE A 318 -21.63 -1.51 10.54
CA PHE A 318 -21.28 -2.93 10.56
C PHE A 318 -22.34 -3.74 11.30
N THR A 319 -22.68 -3.35 12.53
CA THR A 319 -23.72 -3.99 13.35
C THR A 319 -25.08 -4.02 12.62
N ALA A 320 -25.42 -2.93 11.94
CA ALA A 320 -26.68 -2.82 11.23
C ALA A 320 -26.73 -3.67 9.94
N LEU A 321 -25.63 -3.74 9.17
CA LEU A 321 -25.50 -4.63 8.01
C LEU A 321 -25.53 -6.11 8.43
N GLU A 322 -24.90 -6.46 9.56
CA GLU A 322 -24.96 -7.79 10.13
C GLU A 322 -26.41 -8.15 10.57
N GLY A 323 -27.10 -7.21 11.23
CA GLY A 323 -28.51 -7.36 11.59
C GLY A 323 -29.43 -7.56 10.38
N ALA A 324 -29.24 -6.77 9.32
CA ALA A 324 -29.98 -6.91 8.07
C ALA A 324 -29.71 -8.27 7.39
N PHE A 325 -28.45 -8.71 7.38
CA PHE A 325 -28.09 -10.02 6.83
C PHE A 325 -28.71 -11.17 7.63
N ASN A 326 -28.78 -11.05 8.96
CA ASN A 326 -29.46 -12.04 9.80
C ASN A 326 -30.94 -12.20 9.41
N LYS A 327 -31.63 -11.13 9.03
CA LYS A 327 -33.02 -11.23 8.53
C LYS A 327 -33.12 -11.97 7.20
N VAL A 328 -32.19 -11.75 6.28
CA VAL A 328 -32.13 -12.56 5.05
C VAL A 328 -31.87 -14.03 5.39
N ARG A 329 -30.96 -14.29 6.32
CA ARG A 329 -30.63 -15.64 6.78
C ARG A 329 -31.85 -16.35 7.37
N ASP A 330 -32.68 -15.66 8.16
CA ASP A 330 -33.92 -16.22 8.72
C ASP A 330 -34.88 -16.65 7.60
N VAL A 331 -35.06 -15.81 6.57
CA VAL A 331 -35.90 -16.13 5.41
C VAL A 331 -35.36 -17.35 4.65
N LEU A 332 -34.06 -17.41 4.39
CA LEU A 332 -33.43 -18.53 3.71
C LEU A 332 -33.56 -19.85 4.49
N HIS A 333 -33.42 -19.81 5.82
CA HIS A 333 -33.63 -21.00 6.66
C HIS A 333 -35.09 -21.44 6.68
N SER A 334 -36.03 -20.48 6.73
CA SER A 334 -37.46 -20.75 6.59
C SER A 334 -37.77 -21.43 5.26
N MET A 335 -37.22 -20.95 4.14
CA MET A 335 -37.33 -21.58 2.84
C MET A 335 -36.74 -23.01 2.84
N ALA A 336 -35.54 -23.19 3.38
CA ALA A 336 -34.86 -24.49 3.43
C ALA A 336 -35.65 -25.52 4.25
N SER A 337 -36.28 -25.11 5.35
CA SER A 337 -37.12 -25.98 6.18
C SER A 337 -38.31 -26.58 5.41
N ARG A 338 -38.81 -25.87 4.38
CA ARG A 338 -39.90 -26.33 3.51
C ARG A 338 -39.43 -27.23 2.37
N MET A 339 -38.12 -27.39 2.18
CA MET A 339 -37.49 -28.16 1.10
C MET A 339 -36.51 -29.21 1.67
N PRO A 340 -37.00 -30.28 2.33
CA PRO A 340 -36.16 -31.19 3.14
C PRO A 340 -35.14 -32.02 2.34
N HIS A 341 -35.28 -32.08 1.02
CA HIS A 341 -34.35 -32.76 0.11
C HIS A 341 -33.21 -31.86 -0.37
N LEU A 342 -33.25 -30.57 -0.03
CA LEU A 342 -32.22 -29.60 -0.34
C LEU A 342 -31.47 -29.19 0.93
N ILE A 343 -30.18 -28.91 0.77
CA ILE A 343 -29.34 -28.36 1.83
C ILE A 343 -28.94 -26.96 1.38
N LEU A 344 -29.28 -25.97 2.19
CA LEU A 344 -28.77 -24.62 2.08
C LEU A 344 -27.38 -24.57 2.74
N SER A 345 -26.41 -23.95 2.06
CA SER A 345 -25.07 -23.71 2.59
C SER A 345 -24.71 -22.24 2.36
N PRO A 346 -25.15 -21.33 3.25
CA PRO A 346 -24.81 -19.93 3.16
C PRO A 346 -23.38 -19.73 3.68
N ARG A 347 -22.51 -19.11 2.87
CA ARG A 347 -21.19 -18.67 3.34
C ARG A 347 -21.35 -17.44 4.23
N SER A 348 -20.39 -17.24 5.13
CA SER A 348 -20.27 -16.00 5.89
C SER A 348 -20.24 -14.80 4.95
N PRO A 349 -20.95 -13.72 5.27
CA PRO A 349 -20.91 -12.50 4.48
C PRO A 349 -19.50 -11.89 4.53
N GLU A 350 -19.05 -11.40 3.37
CA GLU A 350 -17.89 -10.52 3.25
C GLU A 350 -18.37 -9.07 3.39
N TYR A 351 -17.64 -8.27 4.15
CA TYR A 351 -17.99 -6.89 4.45
C TYR A 351 -17.04 -5.91 3.75
N ASP A 352 -17.61 -4.82 3.27
CA ASP A 352 -16.94 -3.62 2.78
C ASP A 352 -17.48 -2.40 3.55
N ASP A 353 -16.87 -1.23 3.39
CA ASP A 353 -17.17 0.00 4.15
C ASP A 353 -18.66 0.37 4.17
N ASN A 354 -19.44 -0.01 3.14
CA ASN A 354 -20.88 0.28 3.03
C ASN A 354 -21.73 -0.91 2.55
N SER A 355 -21.22 -2.14 2.51
CA SER A 355 -22.04 -3.28 2.04
C SER A 355 -21.62 -4.61 2.65
N CYS A 356 -22.54 -5.57 2.66
CA CYS A 356 -22.22 -6.96 2.92
C CYS A 356 -22.71 -7.84 1.77
N THR A 357 -21.91 -8.84 1.41
CA THR A 357 -22.20 -9.76 0.30
C THR A 357 -22.01 -11.19 0.76
N ALA A 358 -22.99 -12.05 0.54
CA ALA A 358 -22.92 -13.47 0.88
C ALA A 358 -23.29 -14.36 -0.29
N LYS A 359 -22.58 -15.49 -0.38
CA LYS A 359 -22.89 -16.55 -1.34
C LYS A 359 -23.81 -17.57 -0.68
N CYS A 360 -24.97 -17.80 -1.27
CA CYS A 360 -25.94 -18.79 -0.83
C CYS A 360 -25.99 -19.92 -1.86
N THR A 361 -25.58 -21.12 -1.46
CA THR A 361 -25.63 -22.29 -2.34
C THR A 361 -26.69 -23.28 -1.90
N TRP A 362 -27.34 -23.90 -2.88
CA TRP A 362 -28.29 -24.99 -2.67
C TRP A 362 -27.74 -26.26 -3.31
N LYS A 363 -27.70 -27.34 -2.52
CA LYS A 363 -27.28 -28.66 -2.95
C LYS A 363 -28.36 -29.70 -2.68
N LYS A 364 -28.41 -30.75 -3.51
CA LYS A 364 -29.28 -31.90 -3.24
C LYS A 364 -28.67 -32.68 -2.06
N LYS A 365 -29.51 -33.22 -1.18
CA LYS A 365 -29.03 -34.07 -0.08
C LYS A 365 -28.29 -35.29 -0.65
N GLY A 366 -27.02 -35.45 -0.28
CA GLY A 366 -26.13 -36.52 -0.79
C GLY A 366 -25.37 -36.18 -2.08
N ALA A 367 -25.49 -34.96 -2.60
CA ALA A 367 -24.64 -34.46 -3.68
C ALA A 367 -23.47 -33.64 -3.11
N ASP A 368 -22.30 -33.75 -3.73
CA ASP A 368 -21.10 -33.00 -3.36
C ASP A 368 -21.15 -31.55 -3.88
N ASP A 369 -21.77 -31.34 -5.05
CA ASP A 369 -21.81 -30.05 -5.71
C ASP A 369 -23.15 -29.30 -5.51
N ALA A 370 -23.04 -27.97 -5.40
CA ALA A 370 -24.19 -27.09 -5.43
C ALA A 370 -24.74 -27.01 -6.86
N PHE A 371 -26.07 -27.05 -7.00
CA PHE A 371 -26.73 -26.92 -8.31
C PHE A 371 -27.39 -25.55 -8.49
N VAL A 372 -27.47 -24.74 -7.44
CA VAL A 372 -27.81 -23.31 -7.51
C VAL A 372 -26.87 -22.53 -6.62
N MET A 373 -26.34 -21.44 -7.14
CA MET A 373 -25.65 -20.41 -6.39
C MET A 373 -26.41 -19.09 -6.55
N THR A 374 -26.43 -18.28 -5.50
CA THR A 374 -27.05 -16.97 -5.51
C THR A 374 -26.20 -16.02 -4.67
N ILE A 375 -25.94 -14.82 -5.20
CA ILE A 375 -25.24 -13.78 -4.46
C ILE A 375 -26.27 -12.84 -3.87
N VAL A 376 -26.30 -12.75 -2.54
CA VAL A 376 -27.09 -11.76 -1.81
C VAL A 376 -26.16 -10.60 -1.47
N LYS A 377 -26.55 -9.39 -1.86
CA LYS A 377 -25.85 -8.15 -1.48
C LYS A 377 -26.80 -7.24 -0.73
N ILE A 378 -26.31 -6.64 0.35
CA ILE A 378 -27.00 -5.59 1.09
C ILE A 378 -26.07 -4.37 1.08
N ALA A 379 -26.49 -3.29 0.45
CA ALA A 379 -25.73 -2.05 0.39
C ALA A 379 -26.42 -0.97 1.20
N LEU A 380 -25.64 -0.18 1.94
CA LEU A 380 -26.09 1.05 2.55
C LEU A 380 -25.90 2.20 1.56
N THR A 381 -26.99 2.66 0.96
CA THR A 381 -26.96 3.77 0.00
C THR A 381 -27.70 4.96 0.59
N GLY A 382 -26.96 6.00 1.00
CA GLY A 382 -27.54 7.12 1.75
C GLY A 382 -28.12 6.65 3.09
N SER A 383 -29.45 6.75 3.23
CA SER A 383 -30.20 6.36 4.44
C SER A 383 -31.01 5.06 4.28
N GLU A 384 -30.74 4.26 3.25
CA GLU A 384 -31.49 3.04 2.95
C GLU A 384 -30.59 1.80 2.91
N PHE A 385 -31.15 0.67 3.34
CA PHE A 385 -30.68 -0.64 2.93
C PHE A 385 -31.25 -0.97 1.56
N VAL A 386 -30.37 -1.34 0.63
CA VAL A 386 -30.72 -1.82 -0.71
C VAL A 386 -30.34 -3.29 -0.79
N PHE A 387 -31.33 -4.15 -0.97
CA PHE A 387 -31.14 -5.60 -1.08
C PHE A 387 -31.13 -5.99 -2.55
N SER A 388 -30.11 -6.73 -2.93
CA SER A 388 -29.98 -7.27 -4.28
C SER A 388 -29.73 -8.77 -4.25
N ILE A 389 -30.37 -9.47 -5.17
CA ILE A 389 -30.13 -10.88 -5.45
C ILE A 389 -29.63 -10.99 -6.89
N SER A 390 -28.40 -11.50 -7.03
CA SER A 390 -27.76 -11.70 -8.32
C SER A 390 -27.70 -10.44 -9.20
N GLY A 391 -27.33 -9.31 -8.59
CA GLY A 391 -27.25 -8.00 -9.26
C GLY A 391 -28.59 -7.25 -9.38
N ASN A 392 -29.72 -7.95 -9.27
CA ASN A 392 -31.03 -7.30 -9.32
C ASN A 392 -31.43 -6.79 -7.95
N GLU A 393 -31.80 -5.52 -7.85
CA GLU A 393 -32.43 -4.98 -6.65
C GLU A 393 -33.81 -5.59 -6.45
N ILE A 394 -34.08 -6.06 -5.23
CA ILE A 394 -35.31 -6.78 -4.90
C ILE A 394 -36.14 -6.10 -3.82
N TYR A 395 -35.52 -5.30 -2.96
CA TYR A 395 -36.18 -4.67 -1.83
C TYR A 395 -35.34 -3.51 -1.28
N ARG A 396 -36.01 -2.50 -0.73
CA ARG A 396 -35.38 -1.38 -0.03
C ARG A 396 -36.11 -1.09 1.27
N THR A 397 -35.38 -0.63 2.28
CA THR A 397 -35.98 -0.13 3.52
C THR A 397 -35.08 0.90 4.19
N GLU A 398 -35.66 1.80 4.99
CA GLU A 398 -34.89 2.77 5.76
C GLU A 398 -33.89 2.09 6.70
N PHE A 399 -32.67 2.62 6.73
CA PHE A 399 -31.58 2.15 7.58
C PHE A 399 -31.91 2.30 9.07
N LYS A 400 -32.47 3.45 9.46
CA LYS A 400 -32.74 3.76 10.87
C LYS A 400 -33.93 2.98 11.42
N ASN A 401 -34.93 2.73 10.58
CA ASN A 401 -36.17 2.02 10.94
C ASN A 401 -36.51 0.97 9.86
N PRO A 402 -35.76 -0.15 9.82
CA PRO A 402 -35.96 -1.14 8.77
C PRO A 402 -37.27 -1.92 8.96
N VAL A 403 -37.98 -2.15 7.85
CA VAL A 403 -39.25 -2.88 7.78
C VAL A 403 -38.97 -4.30 7.26
N TRP A 404 -39.30 -5.29 8.07
CA TRP A 404 -39.12 -6.73 7.80
C TRP A 404 -40.48 -7.43 7.70
N ASP A 405 -41.27 -7.05 6.70
CA ASP A 405 -42.63 -7.54 6.53
C ASP A 405 -42.72 -8.71 5.53
N GLN A 406 -43.94 -9.13 5.20
CA GLN A 406 -44.17 -10.21 4.25
C GLN A 406 -43.70 -9.86 2.83
N GLU A 407 -43.62 -8.57 2.47
CA GLU A 407 -43.12 -8.14 1.17
C GLU A 407 -41.60 -8.37 1.07
N PHE A 408 -40.85 -8.09 2.15
CA PHE A 408 -39.44 -8.45 2.25
C PHE A 408 -39.20 -9.96 2.05
N GLU A 409 -39.93 -10.81 2.77
CA GLU A 409 -39.79 -12.27 2.63
C GLU A 409 -40.14 -12.76 1.22
N ASN A 410 -41.19 -12.18 0.64
CA ASN A 410 -41.64 -12.50 -0.71
C ASN A 410 -40.64 -12.05 -1.76
N ALA A 411 -39.99 -10.90 -1.59
CA ALA A 411 -38.97 -10.39 -2.49
C ALA A 411 -37.79 -11.37 -2.60
N ILE A 412 -37.31 -11.90 -1.48
CA ILE A 412 -36.25 -12.90 -1.45
C ILE A 412 -36.73 -14.21 -2.09
N SER A 413 -37.88 -14.72 -1.67
CA SER A 413 -38.40 -16.02 -2.12
C SER A 413 -38.70 -16.04 -3.63
N LYS A 414 -39.31 -14.96 -4.16
CA LYS A 414 -39.64 -14.82 -5.60
C LYS A 414 -38.41 -14.77 -6.49
N ASN A 415 -37.25 -14.34 -5.99
CA ASN A 415 -36.02 -14.27 -6.77
C ASN A 415 -35.18 -15.56 -6.70
N ILE A 416 -35.36 -16.38 -5.66
CA ILE A 416 -34.59 -17.61 -5.47
C ILE A 416 -35.34 -18.85 -5.96
N LEU A 417 -36.65 -18.98 -5.66
CA LEU A 417 -37.42 -20.18 -5.99
C LEU A 417 -37.45 -20.50 -7.50
N PRO A 418 -37.64 -19.53 -8.42
CA PRO A 418 -37.60 -19.81 -9.85
C PRO A 418 -36.26 -20.37 -10.31
N LYS A 419 -35.15 -19.91 -9.73
CA LYS A 419 -33.80 -20.43 -10.04
C LYS A 419 -33.65 -21.88 -9.60
N ILE A 420 -34.16 -22.22 -8.41
CA ILE A 420 -34.19 -23.60 -7.92
C ILE A 420 -35.04 -24.48 -8.84
N ILE A 421 -36.25 -24.05 -9.20
CA ILE A 421 -37.14 -24.81 -10.08
C ILE A 421 -36.52 -25.01 -11.46
N SER A 422 -35.96 -23.94 -12.04
CA SER A 422 -35.28 -23.98 -13.34
C SER A 422 -34.09 -24.95 -13.32
N ALA A 423 -33.23 -24.87 -12.31
CA ALA A 423 -32.07 -25.75 -12.19
C ALA A 423 -32.44 -27.23 -11.94
N LEU A 424 -33.58 -27.49 -11.29
CA LEU A 424 -34.09 -28.85 -11.12
C LEU A 424 -34.68 -29.42 -12.42
N ASN A 425 -35.37 -28.59 -13.20
CA ASN A 425 -35.99 -28.99 -14.47
C ASN A 425 -34.99 -29.11 -15.62
N ASN A 426 -33.96 -28.26 -15.64
CA ASN A 426 -32.92 -28.27 -16.65
C ASN A 426 -31.54 -28.06 -16.02
N PRO A 427 -30.91 -29.15 -15.53
CA PRO A 427 -29.60 -29.10 -14.86
C PRO A 427 -28.47 -28.55 -15.74
N TYR A 428 -28.66 -28.54 -17.06
CA TYR A 428 -27.65 -28.15 -18.04
C TYR A 428 -27.64 -26.65 -18.35
N LEU A 429 -28.73 -25.93 -18.06
CA LEU A 429 -28.88 -24.50 -18.33
C LEU A 429 -28.54 -23.60 -17.14
N HIS A 430 -28.52 -24.14 -15.92
CA HIS A 430 -28.07 -23.42 -14.75
C HIS A 430 -26.66 -23.86 -14.38
N ILE A 431 -25.68 -23.13 -14.90
CA ILE A 431 -24.29 -23.19 -14.46
C ILE A 431 -24.18 -22.21 -13.27
N PRO A 432 -24.04 -22.68 -12.02
CA PRO A 432 -23.94 -21.80 -10.85
C PRO A 432 -22.85 -20.74 -11.00
N GLU A 433 -21.81 -21.03 -11.77
CA GLU A 433 -20.69 -20.15 -12.05
C GLU A 433 -21.04 -18.90 -12.89
N LEU A 434 -22.14 -18.91 -13.65
CA LEU A 434 -22.60 -17.73 -14.40
C LEU A 434 -22.95 -16.55 -13.48
N GLU A 435 -23.30 -16.85 -12.23
CA GLU A 435 -23.58 -15.84 -11.21
C GLU A 435 -22.31 -15.05 -10.80
N TYR A 436 -21.10 -15.50 -11.15
CA TYR A 436 -19.90 -14.68 -11.00
C TYR A 436 -19.81 -13.55 -12.04
N PHE A 437 -20.53 -13.69 -13.15
CA PHE A 437 -20.48 -12.75 -14.27
C PHE A 437 -21.69 -11.79 -14.27
N GLN A 438 -22.20 -11.36 -13.13
CA GLN A 438 -23.43 -10.55 -13.08
C GLN A 438 -23.38 -9.26 -13.92
N GLU A 439 -22.18 -8.69 -14.11
CA GLU A 439 -21.96 -7.45 -14.87
C GLU A 439 -21.46 -7.69 -16.31
N ILE A 440 -21.11 -8.93 -16.66
CA ILE A 440 -20.54 -9.32 -17.97
C ILE A 440 -21.38 -10.49 -18.47
N GLN A 441 -22.01 -10.45 -19.64
CA GLN A 441 -22.71 -11.64 -20.15
C GLN A 441 -21.73 -12.51 -20.92
N PRO A 442 -21.13 -13.58 -20.34
CA PRO A 442 -20.20 -14.41 -21.08
C PRO A 442 -20.96 -15.24 -22.11
N PHE A 443 -20.35 -15.43 -23.28
CA PHE A 443 -20.87 -16.38 -24.24
C PHE A 443 -20.67 -17.81 -23.72
N THR A 444 -21.73 -18.61 -23.78
CA THR A 444 -21.72 -20.03 -23.39
C THR A 444 -21.36 -20.95 -24.56
N GLN A 445 -21.28 -20.40 -25.77
CA GLN A 445 -20.75 -21.07 -26.96
C GLN A 445 -19.55 -20.29 -27.49
N PHE A 446 -18.49 -21.01 -27.81
CA PHE A 446 -17.24 -20.37 -28.25
C PHE A 446 -17.38 -19.72 -29.63
N SER A 447 -18.21 -20.29 -30.51
CA SER A 447 -18.55 -19.72 -31.82
C SER A 447 -19.18 -18.34 -31.73
N ASP A 448 -20.07 -18.14 -30.75
CA ASP A 448 -20.79 -16.88 -30.57
C ASP A 448 -19.84 -15.81 -30.03
N ALA A 449 -18.97 -16.19 -29.09
CA ALA A 449 -17.93 -15.31 -28.56
C ALA A 449 -16.98 -14.83 -29.66
N LYS A 450 -16.61 -15.72 -30.59
CA LYS A 450 -15.77 -15.38 -31.74
C LYS A 450 -16.45 -14.33 -32.62
N HIS A 451 -17.69 -14.58 -33.00
CA HIS A 451 -18.43 -13.67 -33.88
C HIS A 451 -18.55 -12.27 -33.24
N GLU A 452 -18.83 -12.21 -31.94
CA GLU A 452 -18.91 -10.95 -31.21
C GLU A 452 -17.56 -10.24 -31.15
N ALA A 453 -16.47 -10.97 -30.89
CA ALA A 453 -15.11 -10.42 -30.83
C ALA A 453 -14.67 -9.82 -32.16
N GLU A 454 -14.97 -10.48 -33.28
CA GLU A 454 -14.75 -9.95 -34.63
C GLU A 454 -15.55 -8.66 -34.86
N SER A 455 -16.85 -8.66 -34.48
CA SER A 455 -17.73 -7.51 -34.70
C SER A 455 -17.34 -6.27 -33.88
N ARG A 456 -16.85 -6.46 -32.65
CA ARG A 456 -16.48 -5.38 -31.72
C ARG A 456 -14.99 -5.06 -31.72
N ASN A 457 -14.20 -5.73 -32.55
CA ASN A 457 -12.74 -5.63 -32.60
C ASN A 457 -12.09 -5.82 -31.20
N LYS A 458 -12.54 -6.84 -30.47
CA LYS A 458 -12.03 -7.20 -29.13
C LYS A 458 -11.29 -8.54 -29.16
N LYS A 459 -10.36 -8.72 -28.22
CA LYS A 459 -9.72 -10.03 -27.95
C LYS A 459 -10.67 -10.92 -27.14
N ILE A 460 -10.45 -12.23 -27.16
CA ILE A 460 -11.33 -13.18 -26.46
C ILE A 460 -10.62 -13.67 -25.20
N ILE A 461 -11.24 -13.46 -24.04
CA ILE A 461 -10.84 -14.10 -22.78
C ILE A 461 -11.83 -15.24 -22.48
N THR A 462 -11.33 -16.47 -22.46
CA THR A 462 -12.14 -17.67 -22.29
C THR A 462 -11.75 -18.42 -21.01
N PHE A 463 -12.76 -18.85 -20.27
CA PHE A 463 -12.63 -19.79 -19.15
C PHE A 463 -13.09 -21.16 -19.64
N VAL A 464 -12.15 -22.11 -19.67
CA VAL A 464 -12.40 -23.48 -20.15
C VAL A 464 -12.57 -24.40 -18.95
N TYR A 465 -13.56 -25.30 -19.01
CA TYR A 465 -13.80 -26.28 -17.95
C TYR A 465 -14.03 -27.69 -18.48
N ASP A 466 -13.65 -28.71 -17.70
CA ASP A 466 -13.92 -30.11 -18.02
C ASP A 466 -15.33 -30.48 -17.53
N ASN A 467 -16.22 -30.78 -18.47
CA ASN A 467 -17.62 -31.10 -18.19
C ASN A 467 -17.80 -32.54 -17.65
N SER A 468 -16.80 -33.42 -17.84
CA SER A 468 -16.83 -34.80 -17.38
C SER A 468 -16.50 -34.95 -15.89
N LYS A 469 -15.83 -33.94 -15.30
CA LYS A 469 -15.48 -33.90 -13.88
C LYS A 469 -16.66 -33.45 -13.03
N LYS A 470 -16.97 -34.24 -11.99
CA LYS A 470 -18.02 -33.92 -11.01
C LYS A 470 -17.65 -32.66 -10.21
N ASN A 471 -16.44 -32.62 -9.66
CA ASN A 471 -15.96 -31.49 -8.85
C ASN A 471 -15.35 -30.39 -9.72
N ARG A 472 -16.04 -29.24 -9.82
CA ARG A 472 -15.60 -28.04 -10.56
C ARG A 472 -14.87 -27.01 -9.67
N GLY A 473 -14.25 -27.46 -8.57
CA GLY A 473 -13.64 -26.61 -7.56
C GLY A 473 -12.61 -25.61 -8.08
N ASP A 474 -11.78 -26.01 -9.05
CA ASP A 474 -10.74 -25.13 -9.58
C ASP A 474 -11.29 -24.02 -10.49
N LEU A 475 -12.34 -24.29 -11.27
CA LEU A 475 -13.04 -23.26 -12.07
C LEU A 475 -13.64 -22.21 -11.15
N ASN A 476 -14.32 -22.66 -10.10
CA ASN A 476 -14.89 -21.80 -9.08
C ASN A 476 -13.83 -20.91 -8.41
N ARG A 477 -12.61 -21.44 -8.18
CA ARG A 477 -11.50 -20.66 -7.65
C ARG A 477 -11.02 -19.58 -8.61
N VAL A 478 -10.87 -19.89 -9.90
CA VAL A 478 -10.45 -18.90 -10.92
C VAL A 478 -11.47 -17.77 -11.05
N LEU A 479 -12.76 -18.12 -11.18
CA LEU A 479 -13.84 -17.14 -11.35
C LEU A 479 -13.99 -16.25 -10.12
N MET A 480 -13.83 -16.81 -8.92
CA MET A 480 -13.84 -16.03 -7.68
C MET A 480 -12.77 -14.94 -7.71
N TYR A 481 -11.52 -15.23 -8.11
CA TYR A 481 -10.49 -14.20 -8.12
C TYR A 481 -10.69 -13.14 -9.21
N PHE A 482 -11.07 -13.58 -10.42
CA PHE A 482 -11.22 -12.67 -11.56
C PHE A 482 -12.45 -11.77 -11.45
N LEU A 483 -13.51 -12.24 -10.83
CA LEU A 483 -14.81 -11.58 -10.92
C LEU A 483 -15.31 -11.07 -9.57
N GLN A 484 -14.56 -11.20 -8.48
CA GLN A 484 -14.94 -10.62 -7.18
C GLN A 484 -14.67 -9.11 -7.11
N ASN A 485 -13.63 -8.61 -7.79
CA ASN A 485 -13.28 -7.19 -7.84
C ASN A 485 -14.01 -6.46 -9.00
N ALA A 486 -14.67 -5.33 -8.70
CA ALA A 486 -15.42 -4.54 -9.67
C ALA A 486 -14.56 -3.98 -10.80
N LYS A 487 -13.33 -3.54 -10.48
CA LYS A 487 -12.40 -2.98 -11.46
C LYS A 487 -11.93 -4.06 -12.44
N THR A 488 -11.70 -5.27 -11.96
CA THR A 488 -11.37 -6.42 -12.81
C THR A 488 -12.50 -6.72 -13.80
N ARG A 489 -13.76 -6.65 -13.34
CA ARG A 489 -14.94 -6.84 -14.21
C ARG A 489 -15.10 -5.73 -15.24
N GLU A 490 -14.90 -4.47 -14.85
CA GLU A 490 -14.92 -3.32 -15.76
C GLU A 490 -13.87 -3.47 -16.86
N LEU A 491 -12.62 -3.74 -16.48
CA LEU A 491 -11.52 -3.98 -17.42
C LEU A 491 -11.81 -5.15 -18.37
N MET A 492 -12.41 -6.23 -17.86
CA MET A 492 -12.82 -7.37 -18.69
C MET A 492 -13.90 -6.98 -19.71
N ASN A 493 -14.97 -6.31 -19.27
CA ASN A 493 -16.09 -5.91 -20.11
C ASN A 493 -15.68 -4.89 -21.19
N GLU A 494 -14.82 -3.93 -20.83
CA GLU A 494 -14.34 -2.89 -21.73
C GLU A 494 -13.43 -3.45 -22.82
N ASN A 495 -12.51 -4.36 -22.47
CA ASN A 495 -11.38 -4.70 -23.34
C ASN A 495 -11.49 -6.07 -24.02
N PHE A 496 -12.34 -6.97 -23.50
CA PHE A 496 -12.41 -8.35 -23.99
C PHE A 496 -13.85 -8.80 -24.26
N THR A 497 -13.99 -9.73 -25.19
CA THR A 497 -15.17 -10.59 -25.30
C THR A 497 -14.97 -11.78 -24.39
N THR A 498 -15.90 -12.00 -23.47
CA THR A 498 -15.76 -13.03 -22.43
C THR A 498 -16.55 -14.28 -22.79
N ALA A 499 -15.96 -15.45 -22.61
CA ALA A 499 -16.62 -16.73 -22.81
C ALA A 499 -16.36 -17.73 -21.67
N LEU A 500 -17.36 -18.56 -21.36
CA LEU A 500 -17.29 -19.65 -20.40
C LEU A 500 -17.80 -20.91 -21.10
N VAL A 501 -16.88 -21.79 -21.51
CA VAL A 501 -17.19 -22.89 -22.44
C VAL A 501 -16.59 -24.21 -21.96
N PRO A 502 -17.28 -25.35 -22.19
CA PRO A 502 -16.72 -26.66 -21.88
C PRO A 502 -15.54 -26.97 -22.81
N ILE A 503 -14.60 -27.79 -22.34
CA ILE A 503 -13.42 -28.19 -23.12
C ILE A 503 -13.78 -28.88 -24.44
N GLU A 504 -14.89 -29.60 -24.48
CA GLU A 504 -15.37 -30.29 -25.69
C GLU A 504 -15.64 -29.27 -26.82
N ASP A 505 -16.30 -28.15 -26.49
CA ASP A 505 -16.59 -27.08 -27.45
C ASP A 505 -15.35 -26.26 -27.82
N PHE A 506 -14.35 -26.24 -26.93
CA PHE A 506 -13.08 -25.55 -27.13
C PHE A 506 -12.02 -26.42 -27.85
N SER A 507 -12.18 -27.75 -27.84
CA SER A 507 -11.16 -28.72 -28.25
C SER A 507 -10.75 -28.61 -29.73
N ASN A 508 -11.61 -28.10 -30.60
CA ASN A 508 -11.28 -27.85 -32.01
C ASN A 508 -10.32 -26.67 -32.22
N TYR A 509 -10.03 -25.90 -31.17
CA TYR A 509 -9.19 -24.71 -31.17
C TYR A 509 -7.90 -24.93 -30.36
N SER A 510 -7.58 -26.19 -30.03
CA SER A 510 -6.68 -26.61 -28.94
C SER A 510 -5.19 -26.72 -29.26
N GLN A 511 -4.64 -26.02 -30.26
CA GLN A 511 -3.17 -26.05 -30.47
C GLN A 511 -2.38 -25.51 -29.24
N CYS A 512 -3.08 -24.88 -28.30
CA CYS A 512 -2.55 -24.14 -27.16
C CYS A 512 -2.62 -24.89 -25.82
N LEU A 513 -3.28 -26.04 -25.78
CA LEU A 513 -3.36 -26.89 -24.59
C LEU A 513 -2.21 -27.91 -24.66
N GLU A 514 -0.98 -27.47 -24.39
CA GLU A 514 0.18 -28.36 -24.30
C GLU A 514 -0.05 -29.41 -23.20
N ALA A 515 -0.36 -30.65 -23.60
CA ALA A 515 -0.14 -31.97 -22.97
C ALA A 515 -0.17 -32.15 -21.43
N GLU A 516 -0.68 -31.22 -20.62
CA GLU A 516 -0.93 -31.41 -19.19
C GLU A 516 -2.43 -31.59 -18.96
N SER A 517 -2.77 -32.55 -18.09
CA SER A 517 -4.17 -32.86 -17.79
C SER A 517 -4.90 -31.59 -17.32
N MET A 518 -6.15 -31.40 -17.77
CA MET A 518 -7.07 -30.37 -17.26
C MET A 518 -7.52 -30.69 -15.82
N GLU A 519 -6.58 -31.03 -14.93
CA GLU A 519 -6.80 -31.15 -13.50
C GLU A 519 -7.06 -29.81 -12.84
N THR A 520 -6.63 -28.69 -13.45
CA THR A 520 -6.82 -27.34 -12.90
C THR A 520 -7.41 -26.40 -13.94
N ALA A 521 -8.38 -25.57 -13.54
CA ALA A 521 -8.98 -24.56 -14.41
C ALA A 521 -8.02 -23.39 -14.68
N ARG A 522 -8.08 -22.82 -15.89
CA ARG A 522 -7.24 -21.72 -16.38
C ARG A 522 -8.08 -20.73 -17.18
N TRP A 523 -7.60 -19.49 -17.32
CA TRP A 523 -8.08 -18.59 -18.37
C TRP A 523 -7.14 -18.67 -19.58
N VAL A 524 -7.70 -18.47 -20.76
CA VAL A 524 -6.99 -18.44 -22.04
C VAL A 524 -7.33 -17.13 -22.74
N LEU A 525 -6.31 -16.42 -23.21
CA LEU A 525 -6.45 -15.20 -24.00
C LEU A 525 -6.07 -15.49 -25.45
N LEU A 526 -6.98 -15.11 -26.35
CA LEU A 526 -6.85 -15.30 -27.79
C LEU A 526 -7.00 -13.97 -28.53
N ASP A 527 -6.34 -13.88 -29.68
CA ASP A 527 -6.61 -12.81 -30.63
C ASP A 527 -7.90 -13.09 -31.41
N ARG A 528 -8.31 -12.13 -32.24
CA ARG A 528 -9.52 -12.22 -33.09
C ARG A 528 -9.45 -13.33 -34.13
N SER A 529 -8.25 -13.75 -34.51
CA SER A 529 -8.01 -14.83 -35.48
C SER A 529 -7.88 -16.19 -34.80
N LEU A 530 -8.18 -16.26 -33.49
CA LEU A 530 -8.04 -17.43 -32.63
C LEU A 530 -6.60 -17.92 -32.45
N ASN A 531 -5.62 -17.05 -32.68
CA ASN A 531 -4.24 -17.35 -32.30
C ASN A 531 -4.09 -17.18 -30.80
N PHE A 532 -3.29 -18.06 -30.22
CA PHE A 532 -2.92 -18.01 -28.83
C PHE A 532 -2.15 -16.74 -28.48
N ILE A 533 -2.57 -16.04 -27.42
CA ILE A 533 -1.80 -14.93 -26.84
C ILE A 533 -1.16 -15.36 -25.52
N ASP A 534 -1.96 -15.85 -24.57
CA ASP A 534 -1.49 -16.18 -23.21
C ASP A 534 -2.45 -17.13 -22.48
N GLN A 535 -1.95 -17.84 -21.46
CA GLN A 535 -2.76 -18.62 -20.52
C GLN A 535 -2.08 -18.70 -19.15
N LYS A 536 -2.87 -18.82 -18.08
CA LYS A 536 -2.29 -18.98 -16.73
C LYS A 536 -3.18 -19.82 -15.80
N VAL A 537 -2.58 -20.73 -15.03
CA VAL A 537 -3.25 -21.30 -13.83
C VAL A 537 -3.20 -20.24 -12.74
N ILE A 538 -4.31 -20.02 -12.03
CA ILE A 538 -4.35 -19.01 -10.97
C ILE A 538 -4.49 -19.64 -9.59
N TYR A 539 -3.63 -19.18 -8.69
CA TYR A 539 -3.70 -19.36 -7.24
C TYR A 539 -3.60 -18.00 -6.53
N ALA A 540 -3.81 -18.00 -5.21
CA ALA A 540 -4.67 -17.07 -4.46
C ALA A 540 -4.20 -15.62 -4.19
N ASN A 541 -4.92 -14.63 -4.75
CA ASN A 541 -5.59 -13.48 -4.06
C ASN A 541 -6.27 -12.55 -5.10
N SER A 542 -7.20 -11.68 -4.67
CA SER A 542 -7.98 -10.78 -5.55
C SER A 542 -7.18 -9.60 -6.11
N GLU A 543 -6.15 -9.12 -5.40
CA GLU A 543 -5.26 -8.04 -5.87
C GLU A 543 -4.38 -8.48 -7.05
N GLU A 544 -3.96 -9.75 -7.06
CA GLU A 544 -3.23 -10.34 -8.20
C GLU A 544 -4.12 -10.43 -9.44
N ALA A 545 -5.41 -10.72 -9.29
CA ALA A 545 -6.33 -10.73 -10.42
C ALA A 545 -6.50 -9.34 -11.05
N GLU A 546 -6.58 -8.29 -10.21
CA GLU A 546 -6.58 -6.90 -10.68
C GLU A 546 -5.29 -6.56 -11.42
N LYS A 547 -4.12 -6.84 -10.84
CA LYS A 547 -2.81 -6.60 -11.48
C LYS A 547 -2.66 -7.37 -12.79
N ILE A 548 -3.15 -8.62 -12.87
CA ILE A 548 -3.12 -9.40 -14.11
C ILE A 548 -3.98 -8.70 -15.17
N MET A 549 -5.20 -8.26 -14.83
CA MET A 549 -6.06 -7.57 -15.80
C MET A 549 -5.53 -6.19 -16.19
N GLU A 550 -4.94 -5.43 -15.26
CA GLU A 550 -4.24 -4.17 -15.57
C GLU A 550 -3.06 -4.41 -16.51
N ASN A 551 -2.26 -5.45 -16.26
CA ASN A 551 -1.14 -5.80 -17.13
C ASN A 551 -1.61 -6.28 -18.50
N LEU A 552 -2.64 -7.13 -18.58
CA LEU A 552 -3.19 -7.58 -19.84
C LEU A 552 -3.78 -6.41 -20.62
N THR A 553 -4.55 -5.52 -19.97
CA THR A 553 -5.08 -4.32 -20.63
C THR A 553 -3.99 -3.35 -21.05
N HIS A 554 -2.96 -3.09 -20.23
CA HIS A 554 -1.84 -2.21 -20.58
C HIS A 554 -0.96 -2.79 -21.69
N LYS A 555 -0.57 -4.07 -21.59
CA LYS A 555 0.29 -4.76 -22.56
C LYS A 555 -0.38 -4.87 -23.92
N PHE A 556 -1.71 -4.87 -23.95
CA PHE A 556 -2.50 -5.09 -25.15
C PHE A 556 -3.42 -3.92 -25.51
N LYS A 557 -3.15 -2.72 -24.97
CA LYS A 557 -3.92 -1.48 -25.12
C LYS A 557 -3.76 -0.77 -26.47
N GLU A 558 -3.12 -1.38 -27.46
CA GLU A 558 -2.96 -0.72 -28.76
C GLU A 558 -4.21 -0.88 -29.63
N PRO A 559 -4.87 0.22 -30.04
CA PRO A 559 -5.62 0.24 -31.27
C PRO A 559 -4.59 0.32 -32.40
N PHE A 560 -4.40 -0.78 -33.15
CA PHE A 560 -3.72 -0.70 -34.44
C PHE A 560 -4.59 0.13 -35.40
N PHE A 561 -4.32 1.43 -35.47
CA PHE A 561 -4.24 2.08 -36.77
C PHE A 561 -2.83 1.78 -37.30
N SER A 562 -2.71 0.71 -38.08
CA SER A 562 -1.67 0.64 -39.10
C SER A 562 -2.38 0.56 -40.44
N GLU A 563 -2.08 1.56 -41.26
CA GLU A 563 -2.33 1.58 -42.70
C GLU A 563 -1.94 0.23 -43.32
N ASP A 564 -2.90 -0.39 -44.02
CA ASP A 564 -2.78 -0.82 -45.41
C ASP A 564 -4.18 -0.87 -46.05
#